data_AF-A0A9N7H227-F1
#
_entry.id   AF-A0A9N7H227-F1
#
_cell.length_a   1.000
_cell.length_b   1.000
_cell.length_c   1.000
_cell.angle_alpha   90.00
_cell.angle_beta   90.00
_cell.angle_gamma   90.00
#
_symmetry.space_group_name_H-M   'P 1'
#
loop_
_entity.id
_entity.type
_entity.pdbx_description
1 polymer ?
#
loop_
_entity_poly.entity_id
_entity_poly.type
_entity_poly.pdbx_seq_one_letter_code
_entity_poly.pdbx_strand_id
1 'polypeptide(L)'
;MTRASVPQTPDLDTLHREMETLRAERDAAVSARATLEGDLARATEQVSTARTRADRAIIRAEARALAARMGAVEPADVVRLVDLSAVTLGEDGAPQGLDTIMTAARESRAYLFASPQAASGAARGTTAAGPAPRAGDPAPFDARTAGTRDVKAAAMAAGLRWPVAN
;
A
#
# COMPACT_ATOMS: atom_id res chain seq x y z
N MET A 1 -11.37 -93.21 -12.53
CA MET A 1 -12.37 -92.48 -11.72
C MET A 1 -11.61 -91.55 -10.77
N THR A 2 -11.63 -90.27 -11.07
CA THR A 2 -10.98 -89.18 -10.32
C THR A 2 -11.67 -88.98 -8.97
N ARG A 3 -10.94 -89.20 -7.86
CA ARG A 3 -11.43 -88.87 -6.52
C ARG A 3 -11.53 -87.34 -6.42
N ALA A 4 -12.75 -86.82 -6.39
CA ALA A 4 -13.01 -85.43 -6.08
C ALA A 4 -12.48 -85.12 -4.68
N SER A 5 -11.61 -84.12 -4.59
CA SER A 5 -10.99 -83.64 -3.36
C SER A 5 -12.07 -83.22 -2.36
N VAL A 6 -12.07 -83.82 -1.18
CA VAL A 6 -12.88 -83.34 -0.04
C VAL A 6 -12.34 -81.96 0.34
N PRO A 7 -13.17 -80.92 0.53
CA PRO A 7 -12.69 -79.64 1.02
C PRO A 7 -12.14 -79.83 2.44
N GLN A 8 -10.85 -79.55 2.62
CA GLN A 8 -10.19 -79.61 3.92
C GLN A 8 -10.79 -78.52 4.81
N THR A 9 -11.66 -78.89 5.75
CA THR A 9 -12.20 -77.93 6.72
C THR A 9 -11.04 -77.44 7.60
N PRO A 10 -10.82 -76.12 7.74
CA PRO A 10 -9.74 -75.60 8.57
C PRO A 10 -9.95 -76.01 10.03
N ASP A 11 -8.86 -76.40 10.69
CA ASP A 11 -8.83 -76.77 12.11
C ASP A 11 -9.15 -75.54 12.99
N LEU A 12 -9.83 -75.77 14.13
CA LEU A 12 -10.34 -74.72 15.03
C LEU A 12 -9.24 -73.75 15.49
N ASP A 13 -8.05 -74.28 15.80
CA ASP A 13 -6.89 -73.47 16.22
C ASP A 13 -6.33 -72.60 15.09
N THR A 14 -6.56 -72.97 13.83
CA THR A 14 -6.18 -72.16 12.67
C THR A 14 -7.19 -71.03 12.48
N LEU A 15 -8.49 -71.34 12.59
CA LEU A 15 -9.56 -70.33 12.55
C LEU A 15 -9.43 -69.28 13.65
N HIS A 16 -9.06 -69.67 14.88
CA HIS A 16 -8.84 -68.73 15.97
C HIS A 16 -7.70 -67.76 15.68
N ARG A 17 -6.58 -68.25 15.14
CA ARG A 17 -5.43 -67.40 14.76
C ARG A 17 -5.78 -66.44 13.61
N GLU A 18 -6.49 -66.91 12.60
CA GLU A 18 -6.95 -66.07 11.48
C GLU A 18 -7.93 -64.98 11.94
N MET A 19 -8.82 -65.31 12.89
CA MET A 19 -9.73 -64.32 13.49
C MET A 19 -8.97 -63.29 14.33
N GLU A 20 -7.92 -63.69 15.03
CA GLU A 20 -7.07 -62.78 15.80
C GLU A 20 -6.28 -61.84 14.87
N THR A 21 -5.68 -62.35 13.79
CA THR A 21 -4.99 -61.52 12.80
C THR A 21 -5.95 -60.55 12.13
N LEU A 22 -7.15 -61.00 11.74
CA LEU A 22 -8.15 -60.13 11.12
C LEU A 22 -8.63 -59.04 12.09
N ARG A 23 -8.78 -59.36 13.39
CA ARG A 23 -9.10 -58.35 14.42
C ARG A 23 -7.98 -57.33 14.56
N ALA A 24 -6.73 -57.76 14.63
CA ALA A 24 -5.57 -56.88 14.73
C ALA A 24 -5.43 -55.97 13.50
N GLU A 25 -5.62 -56.50 12.30
CA GLU A 25 -5.64 -55.72 11.05
C GLU A 25 -6.78 -54.71 11.04
N ARG A 26 -7.98 -55.09 11.49
CA ARG A 26 -9.12 -54.18 11.60
C ARG A 26 -8.85 -53.08 12.62
N ASP A 27 -8.29 -53.40 13.79
CA ASP A 27 -7.95 -52.41 14.81
C ASP A 27 -6.86 -51.43 14.32
N ALA A 28 -5.85 -51.94 13.59
CA ALA A 28 -4.83 -51.11 12.96
C ALA A 28 -5.43 -50.19 11.87
N ALA A 29 -6.33 -50.72 11.02
CA ALA A 29 -7.01 -49.95 9.98
C ALA A 29 -7.93 -48.87 10.58
N VAL A 30 -8.65 -49.19 11.65
CA VAL A 30 -9.48 -48.21 12.38
C VAL A 30 -8.62 -47.12 12.99
N SER A 31 -7.49 -47.47 13.60
CA SER A 31 -6.56 -46.50 14.19
C SER A 31 -5.94 -45.60 13.12
N ALA A 32 -5.48 -46.17 12.01
CA ALA A 32 -4.93 -45.41 10.88
C ALA A 32 -5.98 -44.47 10.25
N ARG A 33 -7.23 -44.93 10.15
CA ARG A 33 -8.32 -44.09 9.66
C ARG A 33 -8.63 -42.94 10.62
N ALA A 34 -8.66 -43.18 11.92
CA ALA A 34 -8.87 -42.14 12.92
C ALA A 34 -7.75 -41.07 12.87
N THR A 35 -6.49 -41.49 12.67
CA THR A 35 -5.38 -40.53 12.49
C THR A 35 -5.53 -39.73 11.20
N LEU A 36 -5.89 -40.37 10.08
CA LEU A 36 -6.09 -39.68 8.80
C LEU A 36 -7.25 -38.67 8.87
N GLU A 37 -8.35 -39.02 9.52
CA GLU A 37 -9.49 -38.11 9.73
C GLU A 37 -9.08 -36.91 10.59
N GLY A 38 -8.30 -37.14 11.65
CA GLY A 38 -7.73 -36.07 12.49
C GLY A 38 -6.76 -35.17 11.72
N ASP A 39 -5.92 -35.74 10.85
CA ASP A 39 -4.98 -34.99 10.03
C ASP A 39 -5.70 -34.15 8.98
N LEU A 40 -6.73 -34.71 8.34
CA LEU A 40 -7.58 -34.00 7.39
C LEU A 40 -8.30 -32.83 8.05
N ALA A 41 -8.89 -33.03 9.23
CA ALA A 41 -9.53 -31.97 9.98
C ALA A 41 -8.55 -30.81 10.28
N ARG A 42 -7.35 -31.13 10.79
CA ARG A 42 -6.31 -30.13 11.05
C ARG A 42 -5.84 -29.41 9.78
N ALA A 43 -5.65 -30.14 8.68
CA ALA A 43 -5.26 -29.55 7.41
C ALA A 43 -6.33 -28.60 6.86
N THR A 44 -7.61 -28.98 6.93
CA THR A 44 -8.72 -28.11 6.48
C THR A 44 -8.83 -26.84 7.30
N GLU A 45 -8.65 -26.91 8.63
CA GLU A 45 -8.63 -25.75 9.51
C GLU A 45 -7.44 -24.82 9.19
N GLN A 46 -6.25 -25.39 8.99
CA GLN A 46 -5.06 -24.63 8.62
C GLN A 46 -5.24 -23.91 7.29
N VAL A 47 -5.78 -24.58 6.27
CA VAL A 47 -6.05 -23.98 4.96
C VAL A 47 -7.09 -22.86 5.07
N SER A 48 -8.19 -23.08 5.78
CA SER A 48 -9.23 -22.07 6.01
C SER A 48 -8.67 -20.82 6.70
N THR A 49 -7.86 -21.04 7.74
CA THR A 49 -7.22 -19.97 8.49
C THR A 49 -6.18 -19.23 7.65
N ALA A 50 -5.36 -19.95 6.90
CA ALA A 50 -4.36 -19.37 5.99
C ALA A 50 -5.03 -18.52 4.91
N ARG A 51 -6.11 -19.02 4.30
CA ARG A 51 -6.91 -18.29 3.31
C ARG A 51 -7.48 -17.00 3.90
N THR A 52 -8.13 -17.08 5.06
CA THR A 52 -8.67 -15.90 5.74
C THR A 52 -7.58 -14.86 6.05
N ARG A 53 -6.38 -15.30 6.45
CA ARG A 53 -5.24 -14.39 6.68
C ARG A 53 -4.73 -13.75 5.40
N ALA A 54 -4.65 -14.51 4.31
CA ALA A 54 -4.24 -14.03 2.99
C ALA A 54 -5.25 -12.99 2.46
N ASP A 55 -6.54 -13.29 2.50
CA ASP A 55 -7.61 -12.40 2.04
C ASP A 55 -7.55 -11.06 2.81
N ARG A 56 -7.42 -11.12 4.14
CA ARG A 56 -7.23 -9.92 4.98
C ARG A 56 -5.94 -9.16 4.69
N ALA A 57 -4.88 -9.84 4.27
CA ALA A 57 -3.63 -9.19 3.90
C ALA A 57 -3.79 -8.43 2.57
N ILE A 58 -4.43 -9.05 1.58
CA ILE A 58 -4.73 -8.44 0.27
C ILE A 58 -5.64 -7.23 0.46
N ILE A 59 -6.76 -7.38 1.18
CA ILE A 59 -7.68 -6.27 1.46
C ILE A 59 -6.96 -5.09 2.12
N ARG A 60 -6.09 -5.34 3.10
CA ARG A 60 -5.32 -4.27 3.76
C ARG A 60 -4.28 -3.65 2.83
N ALA A 61 -3.63 -4.42 1.98
CA ALA A 61 -2.68 -3.90 1.01
C ALA A 61 -3.38 -2.96 0.02
N GLU A 62 -4.54 -3.36 -0.50
CA GLU A 62 -5.30 -2.53 -1.41
C GLU A 62 -5.95 -1.32 -0.75
N ALA A 63 -6.41 -1.47 0.49
CA ALA A 63 -6.87 -0.34 1.29
C ALA A 63 -5.77 0.72 1.46
N ARG A 64 -4.52 0.29 1.74
CA ARG A 64 -3.37 1.22 1.82
C ARG A 64 -3.09 1.87 0.48
N ALA A 65 -3.10 1.10 -0.61
CA ALA A 65 -2.85 1.62 -1.94
C ALA A 65 -3.92 2.65 -2.35
N LEU A 66 -5.19 2.37 -2.06
CA LEU A 66 -6.30 3.29 -2.32
C LEU A 66 -6.20 4.54 -1.45
N ALA A 67 -5.93 4.39 -0.15
CA ALA A 67 -5.72 5.53 0.75
C ALA A 67 -4.58 6.44 0.25
N ALA A 68 -3.47 5.86 -0.20
CA ALA A 68 -2.36 6.63 -0.79
C ALA A 68 -2.78 7.38 -2.06
N ARG A 69 -3.54 6.72 -2.97
CA ARG A 69 -4.11 7.37 -4.17
C ARG A 69 -5.07 8.51 -3.81
N MET A 70 -5.77 8.37 -2.68
CA MET A 70 -6.64 9.39 -2.12
C MET A 70 -5.87 10.50 -1.37
N GLY A 71 -4.53 10.48 -1.35
CA GLY A 71 -3.75 11.49 -0.64
C GLY A 71 -3.89 11.39 0.87
N ALA A 72 -4.02 10.18 1.41
CA ALA A 72 -3.87 9.96 2.85
C ALA A 72 -2.51 10.49 3.32
N VAL A 73 -2.50 11.17 4.47
CA VAL A 73 -1.25 11.66 5.09
C VAL A 73 -0.40 10.46 5.53
N GLU A 74 -1.03 9.49 6.17
CA GLU A 74 -0.44 8.20 6.54
C GLU A 74 -1.40 7.06 6.16
N PRO A 75 -1.16 6.35 5.03
CA PRO A 75 -2.03 5.27 4.58
C PRO A 75 -2.17 4.13 5.60
N ALA A 76 -1.15 3.86 6.42
CA ALA A 76 -1.23 2.82 7.44
C ALA A 76 -2.24 3.16 8.54
N ASP A 77 -2.35 4.44 8.92
CA ASP A 77 -3.29 4.89 9.93
C ASP A 77 -4.73 4.87 9.42
N VAL A 78 -4.97 5.22 8.15
CA VAL A 78 -6.29 5.06 7.52
C VAL A 78 -6.76 3.61 7.64
N VAL A 79 -5.93 2.66 7.25
CA VAL A 79 -6.28 1.23 7.31
C VAL A 79 -6.47 0.71 8.74
N ARG A 80 -5.79 1.29 9.73
CA ARG A 80 -5.97 0.92 11.15
C ARG A 80 -7.29 1.46 11.73
N LEU A 81 -7.79 2.56 11.18
CA LEU A 81 -8.89 3.33 11.72
C LEU A 81 -10.23 3.08 11.02
N VAL A 82 -10.19 2.54 9.81
CA VAL A 82 -11.35 2.19 8.99
C VAL A 82 -11.80 0.76 9.26
N ASP A 83 -13.12 0.54 9.33
CA ASP A 83 -13.70 -0.80 9.42
C ASP A 83 -13.69 -1.48 8.05
N LEU A 84 -12.88 -2.52 7.91
CA LEU A 84 -12.75 -3.34 6.70
C LEU A 84 -13.50 -4.67 6.79
N SER A 85 -14.25 -4.91 7.87
CA SER A 85 -14.93 -6.19 8.10
C SER A 85 -16.00 -6.52 7.05
N ALA A 86 -16.59 -5.50 6.44
CA ALA A 86 -17.58 -5.63 5.37
C ALA A 86 -16.95 -5.84 3.97
N VAL A 87 -15.64 -5.69 3.83
CA VAL A 87 -14.93 -5.86 2.55
C VAL A 87 -14.64 -7.33 2.32
N THR A 88 -15.05 -7.83 1.16
CA THR A 88 -14.77 -9.20 0.71
C THR A 88 -13.89 -9.18 -0.53
N LEU A 89 -13.12 -10.25 -0.72
CA LEU A 89 -12.35 -10.43 -1.95
C LEU A 89 -13.26 -11.06 -3.02
N GLY A 90 -13.39 -10.42 -4.17
CA GLY A 90 -14.08 -10.97 -5.34
C GLY A 90 -13.28 -12.08 -6.02
N GLU A 91 -13.89 -12.76 -6.98
CA GLU A 91 -13.26 -13.86 -7.73
C GLU A 91 -12.01 -13.42 -8.50
N ASP A 92 -11.98 -12.16 -8.97
CA ASP A 92 -10.85 -11.55 -9.68
C ASP A 92 -9.68 -11.16 -8.74
N GLY A 93 -9.81 -11.40 -7.43
CA GLY A 93 -8.83 -10.96 -6.43
C GLY A 93 -8.92 -9.48 -6.06
N ALA A 94 -9.97 -8.78 -6.50
CA ALA A 94 -10.21 -7.38 -6.16
C ALA A 94 -11.15 -7.24 -4.94
N PRO A 95 -10.85 -6.35 -3.98
CA PRO A 95 -11.72 -6.12 -2.83
C PRO A 95 -13.00 -5.36 -3.22
N GLN A 96 -14.16 -5.90 -2.86
CA GLN A 96 -15.48 -5.32 -3.16
C GLN A 96 -15.93 -4.37 -2.03
N GLY A 97 -16.47 -3.20 -2.38
CA GLY A 97 -16.99 -2.22 -1.43
C GLY A 97 -15.93 -1.35 -0.74
N LEU A 98 -14.65 -1.54 -1.07
CA LEU A 98 -13.53 -0.80 -0.48
C LEU A 98 -13.60 0.71 -0.81
N ASP A 99 -13.95 1.08 -2.05
CA ASP A 99 -14.06 2.48 -2.48
C ASP A 99 -15.13 3.26 -1.69
N THR A 100 -16.29 2.64 -1.47
CA THR A 100 -17.39 3.22 -0.70
C THR A 100 -16.96 3.49 0.74
N ILE A 101 -16.29 2.52 1.35
CA ILE A 101 -15.79 2.64 2.73
C ILE A 101 -14.71 3.72 2.82
N MET A 102 -13.77 3.78 1.88
CA MET A 102 -12.72 4.79 1.88
C MET A 102 -13.27 6.21 1.63
N THR A 103 -14.31 6.34 0.82
CA THR A 103 -15.00 7.61 0.60
C THR A 103 -15.70 8.08 1.88
N ALA A 104 -16.45 7.19 2.54
CA ALA A 104 -17.07 7.49 3.84
C ALA A 104 -16.02 7.79 4.92
N ALA A 105 -14.86 7.14 4.88
CA ALA A 105 -13.73 7.42 5.78
C ALA A 105 -13.15 8.82 5.54
N ARG A 106 -13.05 9.26 4.28
CA ARG A 106 -12.61 10.63 3.95
C ARG A 106 -13.59 11.67 4.49
N GLU A 107 -14.89 11.43 4.36
CA GLU A 107 -15.91 12.36 4.84
C GLU A 107 -15.94 12.46 6.37
N SER A 108 -15.91 11.31 7.05
CA SER A 108 -15.97 11.25 8.52
C SER A 108 -14.64 11.60 9.21
N ARG A 109 -13.50 11.37 8.55
CA ARG A 109 -12.15 11.54 9.10
C ARG A 109 -11.23 12.27 8.14
N ALA A 110 -11.69 13.43 7.68
CA ALA A 110 -10.95 14.28 6.73
C ALA A 110 -9.50 14.57 7.17
N TYR A 111 -9.22 14.64 8.47
CA TYR A 111 -7.87 14.85 9.01
C TYR A 111 -6.84 13.77 8.63
N LEU A 112 -7.29 12.58 8.21
CA LEU A 112 -6.40 11.51 7.75
C LEU A 112 -5.94 11.72 6.30
N PHE A 113 -6.58 12.64 5.58
CA PHE A 113 -6.31 12.92 4.18
C PHE A 113 -5.75 14.33 4.05
N ALA A 114 -4.70 14.47 3.24
CA ALA A 114 -4.17 15.77 2.91
C ALA A 114 -5.27 16.58 2.20
N SER A 115 -5.46 17.83 2.64
CA SER A 115 -6.24 18.80 1.88
C SER A 115 -5.60 18.94 0.49
N PRO A 116 -6.39 19.05 -0.58
CA PRO A 116 -5.84 19.31 -1.91
C PRO A 116 -5.09 20.63 -1.87
N GLN A 117 -3.76 20.57 -1.77
CA GLN A 117 -2.95 21.78 -1.83
C GLN A 117 -3.11 22.33 -3.24
N ALA A 118 -3.66 23.53 -3.36
CA ALA A 118 -3.79 24.18 -4.65
C ALA A 118 -2.40 24.21 -5.31
N ALA A 119 -2.26 23.51 -6.45
CA ALA A 119 -1.00 23.48 -7.18
C ALA A 119 -0.52 24.92 -7.40
N SER A 120 0.75 25.17 -7.11
CA SER A 120 1.32 26.52 -7.21
C SER A 120 1.12 27.09 -8.62
N GLY A 121 1.06 28.41 -8.74
CA GLY A 121 0.99 29.06 -10.06
C GLY A 121 2.14 28.67 -10.98
N ALA A 122 3.28 28.24 -10.42
CA ALA A 122 4.40 27.69 -11.19
C ALA A 122 4.07 26.32 -11.79
N ALA A 123 3.44 25.42 -11.03
CA ALA A 123 3.00 24.12 -11.52
C ALA A 123 1.81 24.22 -12.51
N ARG A 124 0.95 25.23 -12.36
CA ARG A 124 -0.21 25.47 -13.25
C ARG A 124 0.13 26.28 -14.50
N GLY A 125 1.37 26.75 -14.66
CA GLY A 125 1.77 27.64 -15.76
C GLY A 125 1.09 29.02 -15.73
N THR A 126 0.46 29.39 -14.61
CA THR A 126 -0.23 30.67 -14.41
C THR A 126 0.65 31.67 -13.67
N THR A 127 1.98 31.51 -13.73
CA THR A 127 2.92 32.47 -13.15
C THR A 127 2.92 33.73 -13.99
N ALA A 128 2.01 34.65 -13.68
CA ALA A 128 2.14 36.03 -14.10
C ALA A 128 3.25 36.67 -13.26
N ALA A 129 4.45 36.78 -13.82
CA ALA A 129 5.39 37.77 -13.32
C ALA A 129 4.73 39.13 -13.56
N GLY A 130 4.51 39.89 -12.48
CA GLY A 130 4.09 41.29 -12.63
C GLY A 130 5.06 42.03 -13.55
N PRO A 131 4.62 43.12 -14.21
CA PRO A 131 5.52 43.92 -15.05
C PRO A 131 6.76 44.28 -14.22
N ALA A 132 7.94 44.11 -14.83
CA ALA A 132 9.19 44.47 -14.20
C ALA A 132 9.09 45.90 -13.64
N PRO A 133 9.55 46.17 -12.41
CA PRO A 133 9.59 47.52 -11.88
C PRO A 133 10.28 48.41 -12.92
N ARG A 134 9.60 49.46 -13.37
CA ARG A 134 10.24 50.43 -14.27
C ARG A 134 11.42 51.01 -13.50
N ALA A 135 12.60 51.00 -14.12
CA ALA A 135 13.73 51.77 -13.60
C ALA A 135 13.22 53.20 -13.41
N GLY A 136 13.30 53.70 -12.18
CA GLY A 136 12.95 55.09 -11.92
C GLY A 136 13.82 55.99 -12.79
N ASP A 137 13.23 57.05 -13.35
CA ASP A 137 14.00 58.04 -14.09
C ASP A 137 15.13 58.54 -13.18
N PRO A 138 16.39 58.57 -13.66
CA PRO A 138 17.49 59.05 -12.84
C PRO A 138 17.19 60.49 -12.44
N ALA A 139 17.28 60.78 -11.13
CA ALA A 139 17.10 62.13 -10.62
C ALA A 139 18.07 63.08 -11.34
N PRO A 140 17.66 64.31 -11.69
CA PRO A 140 18.54 65.29 -12.30
C PRO A 140 19.81 65.49 -11.47
N PHE A 141 20.98 65.34 -12.10
CA PHE A 141 22.26 65.54 -11.43
C PHE A 141 22.46 67.01 -11.06
N ASP A 142 22.52 67.33 -9.77
CA ASP A 142 22.79 68.69 -9.29
C ASP A 142 24.27 68.85 -8.90
N ALA A 143 25.01 69.57 -9.75
CA ALA A 143 26.43 69.84 -9.54
C ALA A 143 26.71 70.73 -8.31
N ARG A 144 25.71 71.41 -7.74
CA ARG A 144 25.88 72.28 -6.56
C ARG A 144 25.92 71.50 -5.24
N THR A 145 25.33 70.31 -5.24
CA THR A 145 25.21 69.47 -4.04
C THR A 145 26.02 68.19 -4.14
N ALA A 146 26.44 67.80 -5.35
CA ALA A 146 27.29 66.64 -5.59
C ALA A 146 28.73 66.86 -5.09
N GLY A 147 29.34 65.78 -4.56
CA GLY A 147 30.75 65.78 -4.17
C GLY A 147 31.67 65.87 -5.39
N THR A 148 32.90 66.35 -5.20
CA THR A 148 33.89 66.55 -6.29
C THR A 148 34.15 65.31 -7.13
N ARG A 149 34.08 64.11 -6.53
CA ARG A 149 34.19 62.82 -7.24
C ARG A 149 33.04 62.59 -8.21
N ASP A 150 31.82 62.89 -7.79
CA ASP A 150 30.59 62.66 -8.57
C ASP A 150 30.47 63.71 -9.69
N VAL A 151 30.85 64.96 -9.42
CA VAL A 151 30.95 66.01 -10.45
C VAL A 151 32.02 65.65 -11.49
N LYS A 152 33.19 65.15 -11.06
CA LYS A 152 34.21 64.66 -11.99
C LYS A 152 33.69 63.50 -12.84
N ALA A 153 33.01 62.54 -12.23
CA ALA A 153 32.44 61.39 -12.95
C ALA A 153 31.38 61.83 -13.98
N ALA A 154 30.48 62.74 -13.59
CA ALA A 154 29.46 63.31 -14.47
C ALA A 154 30.07 64.14 -15.61
N ALA A 155 31.10 64.94 -15.32
CA ALA A 155 31.83 65.71 -16.32
C ALA A 155 32.52 64.79 -17.34
N MET A 156 33.21 63.75 -16.87
CA MET A 156 33.85 62.75 -17.75
C MET A 156 32.82 61.99 -18.59
N ALA A 157 31.67 61.63 -18.01
CA ALA A 157 30.57 60.98 -18.74
C ALA A 157 29.95 61.91 -19.81
N ALA A 158 29.94 63.22 -19.56
CA ALA A 158 29.55 64.25 -20.52
C ALA A 158 30.66 64.65 -21.49
N GLY A 159 31.84 64.02 -21.44
CA GLY A 159 32.98 64.32 -22.33
C GLY A 159 33.72 65.63 -21.99
N LEU A 160 33.47 66.21 -20.82
CA LEU A 160 34.11 67.44 -20.35
C LEU A 160 35.42 67.11 -19.61
N ARG A 161 36.48 67.84 -19.92
CA ARG A 161 37.77 67.71 -19.24
C ARG A 161 37.70 68.38 -17.87
N TRP A 162 37.80 67.58 -16.81
CA TRP A 162 37.84 68.09 -15.43
C TRP A 162 39.08 68.95 -15.18
N PRO A 163 38.96 70.14 -14.56
CA PRO A 163 40.12 70.94 -14.19
C PRO A 163 40.97 70.19 -13.15
N VAL A 164 42.18 69.84 -13.54
CA VAL A 164 43.24 69.44 -12.62
C VAL A 164 43.78 70.73 -12.01
N ALA A 165 43.58 70.92 -10.70
CA ALA A 165 44.29 71.94 -9.96
C ALA A 165 45.78 71.57 -9.97
N ASN A 166 46.64 72.50 -10.40
CA ASN A 166 48.08 72.45 -10.13
C ASN A 166 48.33 72.75 -8.65
#